data_AF-A0A5J4TXI0-F1
#
_entry.id   AF-A0A5J4TXI0-F1
#
_cell.length_a   1.000
_cell.length_b   1.000
_cell.length_c   1.000
_cell.angle_alpha   90.00
_cell.angle_beta   90.00
_cell.angle_gamma   90.00
#
_symmetry.space_group_name_H-M   'P 1'
#
loop_
_entity.id
_entity.type
_entity.pdbx_description
1 polymer ?
#
loop_
_entity_poly.entity_id
_entity_poly.type
_entity_poly.pdbx_seq_one_letter_code
_entity_poly.pdbx_strand_id
1 'polypeptide(L)'
;MEQDYTCISNSGGGIFINIDEGIVNINPTEQILIVNCNSQSDGGGIYCEILNLGQIQVNNMKFNKCISQKYGGGIFALIQSGSQVKIDKSCEFYQCESYGNGGGIFVLNDFASECSFIINDTYIHQCNAKENTSSSSPTGYGGGIFLTGNGDYDPSSELLNLKGMKIYNNKADKNGQSLYIVMIKVVEFCQYGILGEYVKGNYSDTYSNESDLEGIPMDQNTFIFSTSEEIIELHKHLEPWWRILGILKSTQVIVNVSNPNGKLIFHIEGQSMIPIYFTVKIFELRDKTQEEIDQDQKEMNYKYNKNNLIAVKQISQQNIITPKYQTKNHQKTSIIRNLKIEKNFQSNAIEIIYPPEDGSHIPIQIEGEIPNDQTASFGLNEYKWLNYKQKVYGVLISNGRNIFTGKAGIDIKEDSNAAVPLEVIIEEEDVDDETEIDDPEKEDDPEKEDNDKKDDQEDQAEKDGKGKGLQVGAIIGIVFGILAFIALIVIIILVFVFASKK
;
A
#
# COMPACT_ATOMS: atom_id res chain seq x y z
N MET A 1 27.31 -24.65 -38.15
CA MET A 1 28.25 -23.56 -37.82
C MET A 1 27.50 -22.28 -38.09
N GLU A 2 26.98 -21.64 -37.05
CA GLU A 2 26.70 -20.21 -37.14
C GLU A 2 28.06 -19.50 -37.22
N GLN A 3 28.13 -18.42 -38.01
CA GLN A 3 29.22 -17.48 -37.90
C GLN A 3 28.74 -16.38 -36.95
N ASP A 4 29.38 -16.27 -35.78
CA ASP A 4 29.16 -15.14 -34.87
C ASP A 4 29.65 -13.86 -35.55
N TYR A 5 28.76 -13.16 -36.24
CA TYR A 5 29.06 -11.87 -36.87
C TYR A 5 29.12 -10.77 -35.81
N THR A 6 30.31 -10.49 -35.29
CA THR A 6 30.55 -9.34 -34.42
C THR A 6 30.46 -8.04 -35.22
N CYS A 7 29.43 -7.23 -34.99
CA CYS A 7 29.40 -5.85 -35.47
C CYS A 7 30.28 -4.98 -34.56
N ILE A 8 31.17 -4.15 -35.11
CA ILE A 8 32.05 -3.25 -34.33
C ILE A 8 31.97 -1.83 -34.90
N SER A 9 31.67 -0.85 -34.06
CA SER A 9 31.63 0.58 -34.42
C SER A 9 32.22 1.47 -33.31
N ASN A 10 32.30 2.78 -33.56
CA ASN A 10 32.71 3.75 -32.52
C ASN A 10 31.58 4.10 -31.54
N SER A 11 30.34 4.20 -32.03
CA SER A 11 29.13 4.46 -31.26
C SER A 11 27.97 3.74 -31.93
N GLY A 12 27.13 3.02 -31.19
CA GLY A 12 26.04 2.24 -31.77
C GLY A 12 26.57 1.02 -32.50
N GLY A 13 26.94 -0.04 -31.77
CA GLY A 13 27.61 -1.22 -32.34
C GLY A 13 26.77 -1.96 -33.40
N GLY A 14 25.44 -1.87 -33.31
CA GLY A 14 24.49 -2.32 -34.34
C GLY A 14 23.77 -1.16 -35.06
N ILE A 15 23.33 -0.14 -34.32
CA ILE A 15 22.62 1.03 -34.89
C ILE A 15 23.11 2.34 -34.24
N PHE A 16 23.43 3.34 -35.06
CA PHE A 16 23.62 4.72 -34.63
C PHE A 16 22.39 5.55 -35.01
N ILE A 17 21.85 6.33 -34.07
CA ILE A 17 20.68 7.18 -34.23
C ILE A 17 21.01 8.57 -33.68
N ASN A 18 20.79 9.60 -34.49
CA ASN A 18 20.67 11.00 -34.06
C ASN A 18 19.32 11.50 -34.60
N ILE A 19 18.54 12.15 -33.75
CA ILE A 19 17.22 12.71 -34.05
C ILE A 19 17.25 14.17 -33.59
N ASP A 20 17.09 15.09 -34.53
CA ASP A 20 16.91 16.51 -34.30
C ASP A 20 15.54 16.87 -34.91
N GLU A 21 14.53 17.04 -34.05
CA GLU A 21 13.10 16.98 -34.38
C GLU A 21 12.62 15.63 -34.98
N GLY A 22 11.30 15.41 -35.02
CA GLY A 22 10.68 14.28 -35.71
C GLY A 22 10.53 12.98 -34.89
N ILE A 23 10.13 11.88 -35.56
CA ILE A 23 9.68 10.64 -34.91
C ILE A 23 10.28 9.40 -35.61
N VAL A 24 10.94 8.53 -34.85
CA VAL A 24 11.43 7.21 -35.28
C VAL A 24 10.68 6.10 -34.54
N ASN A 25 9.91 5.29 -35.25
CA ASN A 25 9.14 4.19 -34.65
C ASN A 25 9.63 2.83 -35.15
N ILE A 26 10.46 2.16 -34.34
CA ILE A 26 10.92 0.80 -34.59
C ILE A 26 9.87 -0.16 -34.04
N ASN A 27 8.92 -0.55 -34.91
CA ASN A 27 7.83 -1.48 -34.57
C ASN A 27 7.76 -2.64 -35.59
N PRO A 28 8.62 -3.66 -35.46
CA PRO A 28 8.66 -4.79 -36.37
C PRO A 28 7.57 -5.83 -36.05
N THR A 29 7.12 -6.56 -37.08
CA THR A 29 6.14 -7.65 -36.95
C THR A 29 6.71 -8.92 -36.34
N GLU A 30 8.03 -9.11 -36.44
CA GLU A 30 8.79 -10.22 -35.88
C GLU A 30 9.93 -9.64 -35.02
N GLN A 31 10.44 -10.38 -34.02
CA GLN A 31 11.44 -9.83 -33.09
C GLN A 31 12.77 -9.59 -33.80
N ILE A 32 13.28 -8.35 -33.77
CA ILE A 32 14.61 -8.03 -34.31
C ILE A 32 15.68 -8.39 -33.28
N LEU A 33 16.68 -9.17 -33.71
CA LEU A 33 17.82 -9.57 -32.88
C LEU A 33 19.04 -8.68 -33.18
N ILE A 34 19.56 -8.03 -32.15
CA ILE A 34 20.84 -7.30 -32.16
C ILE A 34 21.81 -8.11 -31.30
N VAL A 35 22.75 -8.80 -31.95
CA VAL A 35 23.54 -9.88 -31.32
C VAL A 35 25.03 -9.64 -31.49
N ASN A 36 25.82 -9.80 -30.41
CA ASN A 36 27.28 -9.66 -30.40
C ASN A 36 27.79 -8.30 -30.95
N CYS A 37 26.97 -7.25 -30.91
CA CYS A 37 27.35 -5.90 -31.35
C CYS A 37 28.24 -5.21 -30.30
N ASN A 38 29.29 -4.50 -30.75
CA ASN A 38 30.31 -3.92 -29.88
C ASN A 38 30.59 -2.45 -30.27
N SER A 39 30.55 -1.55 -29.29
CA SER A 39 30.85 -0.13 -29.45
C SER A 39 32.14 0.25 -28.71
N GLN A 40 33.08 0.88 -29.42
CA GLN A 40 34.35 1.38 -28.84
C GLN A 40 34.18 2.65 -27.99
N SER A 41 32.98 3.24 -27.97
CA SER A 41 32.57 4.29 -27.04
C SER A 41 31.28 3.85 -26.36
N ASP A 42 30.12 4.22 -26.91
CA ASP A 42 28.83 4.16 -26.21
C ASP A 42 27.77 3.42 -27.04
N GLY A 43 26.79 2.79 -26.38
CA GLY A 43 25.70 2.08 -27.04
C GLY A 43 26.15 0.83 -27.80
N GLY A 44 26.36 -0.29 -27.09
CA GLY A 44 26.87 -1.53 -27.72
C GLY A 44 25.91 -2.13 -28.75
N GLY A 45 24.59 -2.04 -28.51
CA GLY A 45 23.55 -2.33 -29.50
C GLY A 45 23.14 -1.07 -30.27
N ILE A 46 22.55 -0.09 -29.58
CA ILE A 46 22.13 1.20 -30.15
C ILE A 46 22.76 2.35 -29.38
N TYR A 47 23.25 3.34 -30.12
CA TYR A 47 23.46 4.70 -29.62
C TYR A 47 22.34 5.58 -30.13
N CYS A 48 21.62 6.28 -29.24
CA CYS A 48 20.65 7.30 -29.63
C CYS A 48 20.90 8.64 -28.92
N GLU A 49 20.89 9.70 -29.72
CA GLU A 49 20.85 11.10 -29.30
C GLU A 49 19.56 11.69 -29.84
N ILE A 50 18.71 12.24 -28.95
CA ILE A 50 17.37 12.72 -29.28
C ILE A 50 17.21 14.15 -28.74
N LEU A 51 17.02 15.09 -29.67
CA LEU A 51 17.01 16.52 -29.46
C LEU A 51 15.71 17.15 -30.00
N ASN A 52 15.36 18.32 -29.45
CA ASN A 52 14.34 19.24 -29.96
C ASN A 52 12.98 18.58 -30.25
N LEU A 53 12.31 18.09 -29.20
CA LEU A 53 11.03 17.37 -29.25
C LEU A 53 11.06 16.06 -30.07
N GLY A 54 12.25 15.57 -30.42
CA GLY A 54 12.45 14.32 -31.14
C GLY A 54 11.92 13.11 -30.35
N GLN A 55 11.45 12.09 -31.06
CA GLN A 55 10.84 10.92 -30.44
C GLN A 55 11.40 9.62 -31.01
N ILE A 56 11.70 8.65 -30.15
CA ILE A 56 11.99 7.27 -30.54
C ILE A 56 11.15 6.27 -29.77
N GLN A 57 10.49 5.37 -30.49
CA GLN A 57 9.85 4.19 -29.92
C GLN A 57 10.57 2.92 -30.38
N VAL A 58 11.00 2.10 -29.42
CA VAL A 58 11.67 0.81 -29.62
C VAL A 58 10.75 -0.31 -29.13
N ASN A 59 10.27 -1.15 -30.06
CA ASN A 59 9.37 -2.25 -29.76
C ASN A 59 9.96 -3.58 -30.23
N ASN A 60 9.70 -4.68 -29.49
CA ASN A 60 9.97 -6.04 -29.95
C ASN A 60 11.41 -6.24 -30.49
N MET A 61 12.39 -5.73 -29.76
CA MET A 61 13.82 -5.87 -30.05
C MET A 61 14.53 -6.65 -28.94
N LYS A 62 15.45 -7.53 -29.31
CA LYS A 62 16.30 -8.29 -28.39
C LYS A 62 17.78 -7.93 -28.57
N PHE A 63 18.36 -7.35 -27.54
CA PHE A 63 19.78 -7.07 -27.40
C PHE A 63 20.43 -8.25 -26.67
N ASN A 64 21.40 -8.91 -27.31
CA ASN A 64 21.98 -10.17 -26.84
C ASN A 64 23.50 -10.07 -26.92
N LYS A 65 24.18 -10.03 -25.76
CA LYS A 65 25.65 -9.88 -25.66
C LYS A 65 26.19 -8.65 -26.39
N CYS A 66 25.43 -7.56 -26.35
CA CYS A 66 25.88 -6.26 -26.82
C CYS A 66 26.88 -5.66 -25.81
N ILE A 67 28.00 -5.11 -26.28
CA ILE A 67 29.11 -4.63 -25.43
C ILE A 67 29.43 -3.17 -25.74
N SER A 68 29.54 -2.35 -24.69
CA SER A 68 30.00 -0.96 -24.77
C SER A 68 31.32 -0.79 -24.01
N GLN A 69 32.31 -0.13 -24.59
CA GLN A 69 33.58 0.18 -23.91
C GLN A 69 33.46 1.37 -22.92
N LYS A 70 32.28 2.01 -22.86
CA LYS A 70 31.89 3.01 -21.85
C LYS A 70 30.46 2.73 -21.37
N TYR A 71 29.48 3.48 -21.87
CA TYR A 71 28.13 3.53 -21.34
C TYR A 71 27.12 2.75 -22.21
N GLY A 72 26.13 2.10 -21.59
CA GLY A 72 25.00 1.50 -22.29
C GLY A 72 25.37 0.26 -23.13
N GLY A 73 25.48 -0.91 -22.49
CA GLY A 73 25.87 -2.14 -23.20
C GLY A 73 24.88 -2.55 -24.30
N GLY A 74 23.57 -2.47 -24.03
CA GLY A 74 22.51 -2.60 -25.03
C GLY A 74 22.17 -1.26 -25.68
N ILE A 75 21.71 -0.29 -24.90
CA ILE A 75 21.35 1.07 -25.37
C ILE A 75 22.11 2.15 -24.58
N PHE A 76 22.66 3.13 -25.28
CA PHE A 76 22.96 4.46 -24.73
C PHE A 76 21.93 5.46 -25.27
N ALA A 77 21.30 6.24 -24.38
CA ALA A 77 20.34 7.28 -24.73
C ALA A 77 20.72 8.63 -24.13
N LEU A 78 20.85 9.65 -24.97
CA LEU A 78 20.91 11.07 -24.59
C LEU A 78 19.59 11.75 -25.01
N ILE A 79 18.87 12.32 -24.05
CA ILE A 79 17.50 12.85 -24.23
C ILE A 79 17.46 14.30 -23.75
N GLN A 80 17.22 15.24 -24.66
CA GLN A 80 17.26 16.68 -24.36
C GLN A 80 16.12 17.46 -25.04
N SER A 81 15.81 18.66 -24.53
CA SER A 81 14.85 19.60 -25.14
C SER A 81 13.47 18.99 -25.45
N GLY A 82 12.81 18.41 -24.45
CA GLY A 82 11.45 17.83 -24.55
C GLY A 82 11.35 16.55 -25.40
N SER A 83 12.49 15.91 -25.65
CA SER A 83 12.55 14.66 -26.42
C SER A 83 12.04 13.45 -25.63
N GLN A 84 11.63 12.41 -26.34
CA GLN A 84 10.92 11.26 -25.76
C GLN A 84 11.50 9.92 -26.24
N VAL A 85 11.84 9.05 -25.28
CA VAL A 85 12.29 7.68 -25.52
C VAL A 85 11.30 6.71 -24.89
N LYS A 86 10.77 5.78 -25.69
CA LYS A 86 9.89 4.72 -25.19
C LYS A 86 10.34 3.34 -25.63
N ILE A 87 10.52 2.43 -24.67
CA ILE A 87 10.83 1.02 -24.88
C ILE A 87 9.60 0.21 -24.47
N ASP A 88 9.08 -0.67 -25.35
CA ASP A 88 7.79 -1.34 -25.16
C ASP A 88 7.74 -2.74 -25.83
N LYS A 89 6.66 -3.50 -25.59
CA LYS A 89 6.26 -4.73 -26.30
C LYS A 89 7.34 -5.82 -26.34
N SER A 90 7.62 -6.42 -25.18
CA SER A 90 8.55 -7.54 -25.01
C SER A 90 9.93 -7.30 -25.61
N CYS A 91 10.46 -6.09 -25.43
CA CYS A 91 11.89 -5.83 -25.62
C CYS A 91 12.71 -6.63 -24.59
N GLU A 92 13.90 -7.07 -24.96
CA GLU A 92 14.77 -7.86 -24.08
C GLU A 92 16.23 -7.40 -24.17
N PHE A 93 16.86 -7.25 -23.01
CA PHE A 93 18.27 -6.98 -22.82
C PHE A 93 18.85 -8.17 -22.07
N TYR A 94 19.72 -8.93 -22.73
CA TYR A 94 20.26 -10.19 -22.23
C TYR A 94 21.78 -10.23 -22.37
N GLN A 95 22.47 -10.42 -21.24
CA GLN A 95 23.94 -10.53 -21.19
C GLN A 95 24.69 -9.34 -21.82
N CYS A 96 24.06 -8.16 -21.89
CA CYS A 96 24.72 -6.94 -22.34
C CYS A 96 25.72 -6.42 -21.30
N GLU A 97 26.83 -5.81 -21.75
CA GLU A 97 27.90 -5.36 -20.86
C GLU A 97 28.37 -3.94 -21.16
N SER A 98 28.65 -3.15 -20.12
CA SER A 98 29.24 -1.80 -20.24
C SER A 98 30.51 -1.69 -19.40
N TYR A 99 31.64 -1.32 -20.01
CA TYR A 99 32.87 -0.96 -19.29
C TYR A 99 32.77 0.51 -18.82
N GLY A 100 31.83 0.75 -17.91
CA GLY A 100 31.30 2.05 -17.53
C GLY A 100 30.03 1.84 -16.72
N ASN A 101 28.96 2.55 -17.06
CA ASN A 101 27.68 2.51 -16.38
C ASN A 101 26.55 2.07 -17.33
N GLY A 102 25.53 1.39 -16.81
CA GLY A 102 24.36 0.95 -17.59
C GLY A 102 24.66 -0.30 -18.44
N GLY A 103 24.79 -1.46 -17.79
CA GLY A 103 25.16 -2.71 -18.47
C GLY A 103 24.15 -3.14 -19.55
N GLY A 104 22.85 -2.96 -19.28
CA GLY A 104 21.79 -3.05 -20.30
C GLY A 104 21.52 -1.70 -20.96
N ILE A 105 21.21 -0.68 -20.18
CA ILE A 105 20.80 0.65 -20.65
C ILE A 105 21.52 1.74 -19.84
N PHE A 106 22.07 2.73 -20.54
CA PHE A 106 22.46 4.02 -19.94
C PHE A 106 21.54 5.12 -20.48
N VAL A 107 21.05 5.97 -19.58
CA VAL A 107 20.18 7.11 -19.91
C VAL A 107 20.74 8.38 -19.29
N LEU A 108 20.94 9.40 -20.12
CA LEU A 108 21.17 10.78 -19.72
C LEU A 108 19.97 11.62 -20.17
N ASN A 109 19.14 12.03 -19.20
CA ASN A 109 17.91 12.79 -19.42
C ASN A 109 18.05 14.23 -18.92
N ASP A 110 17.55 15.21 -19.67
CA ASP A 110 17.40 16.59 -19.18
C ASP A 110 16.05 16.75 -18.48
N PHE A 111 16.05 16.63 -17.14
CA PHE A 111 14.84 16.63 -16.32
C PHE A 111 14.14 18.00 -16.29
N ALA A 112 14.86 19.10 -16.54
CA ALA A 112 14.30 20.44 -16.56
C ALA A 112 13.52 20.77 -17.84
N SER A 113 13.70 19.99 -18.91
CA SER A 113 13.18 20.29 -20.25
C SER A 113 12.02 19.39 -20.68
N GLU A 114 11.20 18.86 -19.77
CA GLU A 114 10.07 17.94 -20.08
C GLU A 114 10.49 16.67 -20.88
N CYS A 115 11.74 16.19 -20.71
CA CYS A 115 12.23 15.01 -21.42
C CYS A 115 11.69 13.70 -20.81
N SER A 116 11.26 12.78 -21.67
CA SER A 116 10.58 11.54 -21.26
C SER A 116 11.41 10.27 -21.52
N PHE A 117 11.39 9.35 -20.54
CA PHE A 117 11.95 8.01 -20.66
C PHE A 117 10.98 6.98 -20.05
N ILE A 118 10.40 6.13 -20.89
CA ILE A 118 9.35 5.18 -20.50
C ILE A 118 9.76 3.74 -20.87
N ILE A 119 9.74 2.83 -19.89
CA ILE A 119 9.91 1.38 -20.09
C ILE A 119 8.62 0.63 -19.74
N ASN A 120 8.05 0.00 -20.76
CA ASN A 120 6.91 -0.92 -20.70
C ASN A 120 7.33 -2.33 -21.12
N ASP A 121 6.71 -3.38 -20.54
CA ASP A 121 6.92 -4.81 -20.83
C ASP A 121 8.30 -5.16 -21.41
N THR A 122 9.36 -4.91 -20.65
CA THR A 122 10.75 -5.05 -21.10
C THR A 122 11.55 -5.86 -20.10
N TYR A 123 12.28 -6.86 -20.58
CA TYR A 123 13.09 -7.78 -19.78
C TYR A 123 14.54 -7.30 -19.78
N ILE A 124 15.18 -7.14 -18.61
CA ILE A 124 16.56 -6.67 -18.50
C ILE A 124 17.30 -7.59 -17.52
N HIS A 125 18.08 -8.53 -18.05
CA HIS A 125 18.62 -9.61 -17.23
C HIS A 125 20.01 -10.12 -17.64
N GLN A 126 20.79 -10.50 -16.62
CA GLN A 126 22.19 -10.93 -16.74
C GLN A 126 23.13 -9.87 -17.34
N CYS A 127 22.73 -8.60 -17.34
CA CYS A 127 23.54 -7.49 -17.81
C CYS A 127 24.57 -7.05 -16.76
N ASN A 128 25.76 -6.61 -17.22
CA ASN A 128 26.92 -6.32 -16.37
C ASN A 128 27.45 -4.88 -16.56
N ALA A 129 27.40 -4.06 -15.53
CA ALA A 129 28.14 -2.78 -15.47
C ALA A 129 29.50 -2.99 -14.78
N LYS A 130 30.59 -2.83 -15.53
CA LYS A 130 31.95 -3.12 -15.10
C LYS A 130 32.73 -1.84 -14.82
N GLU A 131 33.53 -1.82 -13.75
CA GLU A 131 34.40 -0.68 -13.45
C GLU A 131 35.49 -0.53 -14.52
N ASN A 132 35.68 0.70 -15.01
CA ASN A 132 36.67 1.02 -16.03
C ASN A 132 37.73 1.97 -15.47
N THR A 133 38.75 1.37 -14.83
CA THR A 133 39.90 2.08 -14.23
C THR A 133 40.82 2.77 -15.24
N SER A 134 40.56 2.64 -16.54
CA SER A 134 41.24 3.39 -17.62
C SER A 134 40.45 4.62 -18.08
N SER A 135 39.31 4.90 -17.44
CA SER A 135 38.41 6.03 -17.74
C SER A 135 38.26 6.95 -16.53
N SER A 136 37.56 8.07 -16.70
CA SER A 136 37.13 8.91 -15.57
C SER A 136 36.04 8.19 -14.77
N SER A 137 36.37 7.78 -13.54
CA SER A 137 35.38 7.46 -12.51
C SER A 137 34.37 8.61 -12.31
N PRO A 138 33.13 8.35 -11.86
CA PRO A 138 32.59 7.07 -11.39
C PRO A 138 32.11 6.11 -12.50
N THR A 139 32.58 4.86 -12.46
CA THR A 139 32.15 3.77 -13.34
C THR A 139 31.85 2.48 -12.57
N GLY A 140 31.09 1.56 -13.18
CA GLY A 140 30.70 0.26 -12.62
C GLY A 140 29.31 0.24 -11.96
N TYR A 141 28.43 1.22 -12.25
CA TYR A 141 27.10 1.38 -11.63
C TYR A 141 25.96 1.00 -12.59
N GLY A 142 24.84 0.49 -12.03
CA GLY A 142 23.61 0.23 -12.79
C GLY A 142 23.74 -0.95 -13.75
N GLY A 143 23.74 -2.18 -13.22
CA GLY A 143 24.00 -3.40 -14.01
C GLY A 143 22.99 -3.66 -15.11
N GLY A 144 21.71 -3.45 -14.83
CA GLY A 144 20.64 -3.42 -15.84
C GLY A 144 20.47 -2.03 -16.44
N ILE A 145 20.20 -1.03 -15.60
CA ILE A 145 19.98 0.38 -16.00
C ILE A 145 20.84 1.31 -15.14
N PHE A 146 21.47 2.29 -15.78
CA PHE A 146 21.96 3.51 -15.12
C PHE A 146 21.20 4.72 -15.67
N LEU A 147 20.54 5.47 -14.80
CA LEU A 147 19.79 6.67 -15.14
C LEU A 147 20.42 7.89 -14.45
N THR A 148 20.76 8.91 -15.24
CA THR A 148 21.29 10.18 -14.74
C THR A 148 20.72 11.38 -15.49
N GLY A 149 20.91 12.57 -14.93
CA GLY A 149 20.46 13.80 -15.57
C GLY A 149 20.76 15.06 -14.77
N ASN A 150 20.33 16.18 -15.33
CA ASN A 150 20.43 17.50 -14.74
C ASN A 150 19.04 18.13 -14.62
N GLY A 151 18.90 19.09 -13.71
CA GLY A 151 17.61 19.73 -13.41
C GLY A 151 16.79 18.98 -12.37
N ASP A 152 15.77 19.67 -11.87
CA ASP A 152 14.78 19.09 -10.95
C ASP A 152 13.66 18.43 -11.75
N TYR A 153 13.53 17.10 -11.63
CA TYR A 153 12.40 16.36 -12.19
C TYR A 153 11.12 16.63 -11.37
N ASP A 154 10.00 16.87 -12.06
CA ASP A 154 8.66 16.89 -11.46
C ASP A 154 8.00 15.51 -11.66
N PRO A 155 7.83 14.69 -10.60
CA PRO A 155 7.19 13.39 -10.71
C PRO A 155 5.73 13.44 -11.18
N SER A 156 5.02 14.55 -10.96
CA SER A 156 3.62 14.72 -11.38
C SER A 156 3.44 14.84 -12.90
N SER A 157 4.53 14.95 -13.65
CA SER A 157 4.53 14.88 -15.11
C SER A 157 4.37 13.45 -15.67
N GLU A 158 4.63 12.41 -14.87
CA GLU A 158 4.70 10.99 -15.27
C GLU A 158 5.69 10.66 -16.43
N LEU A 159 6.51 11.63 -16.87
CA LEU A 159 7.35 11.52 -18.07
C LEU A 159 8.50 10.51 -17.92
N LEU A 160 8.95 10.25 -16.70
CA LEU A 160 9.87 9.15 -16.36
C LEU A 160 9.08 8.00 -15.74
N ASN A 161 9.10 6.83 -16.38
CA ASN A 161 8.28 5.69 -15.94
C ASN A 161 8.96 4.34 -16.20
N LEU A 162 9.29 3.61 -15.14
CA LEU A 162 9.96 2.30 -15.21
C LEU A 162 9.03 1.13 -14.84
N LYS A 163 7.74 1.38 -14.56
CA LYS A 163 6.84 0.40 -13.93
C LYS A 163 6.61 -0.89 -14.70
N GLY A 164 6.84 -0.89 -16.02
CA GLY A 164 6.69 -2.07 -16.87
C GLY A 164 7.96 -2.92 -17.04
N MET A 165 9.08 -2.58 -16.40
CA MET A 165 10.32 -3.37 -16.53
C MET A 165 10.31 -4.65 -15.67
N LYS A 166 10.96 -5.69 -16.20
CA LYS A 166 11.26 -6.96 -15.54
C LYS A 166 12.78 -7.10 -15.47
N ILE A 167 13.36 -6.54 -14.41
CA ILE A 167 14.78 -6.41 -14.16
C ILE A 167 15.22 -7.42 -13.07
N TYR A 168 16.20 -8.28 -13.38
CA TYR A 168 16.65 -9.34 -12.46
C TYR A 168 18.00 -9.96 -12.86
N ASN A 169 18.73 -10.55 -11.91
CA ASN A 169 20.00 -11.26 -12.13
C ASN A 169 21.10 -10.42 -12.84
N ASN A 170 21.01 -9.09 -12.77
CA ASN A 170 22.03 -8.18 -13.30
C ASN A 170 23.17 -7.98 -12.28
N LYS A 171 24.30 -7.42 -12.70
CA LYS A 171 25.43 -7.12 -11.82
C LYS A 171 26.03 -5.74 -12.08
N ALA A 172 26.34 -5.03 -11.02
CA ALA A 172 27.21 -3.85 -11.03
C ALA A 172 28.48 -4.14 -10.23
N ASP A 173 29.65 -3.71 -10.71
CA ASP A 173 30.91 -3.81 -9.95
C ASP A 173 30.98 -2.81 -8.77
N LYS A 174 30.11 -1.79 -8.77
CA LYS A 174 29.84 -0.89 -7.65
C LYS A 174 28.44 -1.14 -7.07
N ASN A 175 27.47 -0.29 -7.42
CA ASN A 175 26.14 -0.21 -6.81
C ASN A 175 25.02 -0.19 -7.85
N GLY A 176 23.81 -0.54 -7.41
CA GLY A 176 22.63 -0.72 -8.24
C GLY A 176 22.81 -1.93 -9.15
N GLN A 177 22.72 -3.14 -8.58
CA GLN A 177 22.94 -4.38 -9.34
C GLN A 177 21.98 -4.47 -10.53
N SER A 178 20.73 -4.02 -10.34
CA SER A 178 19.73 -3.87 -11.40
C SER A 178 19.58 -2.42 -11.86
N LEU A 179 19.33 -1.46 -10.98
CA LEU A 179 19.12 -0.04 -11.28
C LEU A 179 20.00 0.85 -10.40
N TYR A 180 20.63 1.85 -11.00
CA TYR A 180 21.23 2.97 -10.27
C TYR A 180 20.69 4.32 -10.80
N ILE A 181 20.22 5.21 -9.90
CA ILE A 181 19.72 6.54 -10.25
C ILE A 181 20.61 7.65 -9.66
N VAL A 182 21.00 8.60 -10.51
CA VAL A 182 21.64 9.88 -10.13
C VAL A 182 20.71 11.02 -10.53
N MET A 183 19.93 11.53 -9.59
CA MET A 183 18.95 12.60 -9.81
C MET A 183 18.75 13.38 -8.51
N ILE A 184 18.75 14.72 -8.57
CA ILE A 184 18.47 15.59 -7.41
C ILE A 184 17.16 15.16 -6.72
N LYS A 185 16.12 14.93 -7.54
CA LYS A 185 14.75 14.59 -7.16
C LYS A 185 14.45 13.09 -7.04
N VAL A 186 15.48 12.26 -6.84
CA VAL A 186 15.29 10.80 -6.72
C VAL A 186 14.38 10.41 -5.54
N VAL A 187 14.40 11.19 -4.45
CA VAL A 187 13.58 10.93 -3.26
C VAL A 187 12.10 11.20 -3.58
N GLU A 188 11.80 12.37 -4.16
CA GLU A 188 10.46 12.73 -4.61
C GLU A 188 9.95 11.80 -5.72
N PHE A 189 10.81 11.33 -6.63
CA PHE A 189 10.46 10.34 -7.65
C PHE A 189 10.10 8.97 -7.04
N CYS A 190 10.83 8.52 -6.01
CA CYS A 190 10.47 7.30 -5.28
C CYS A 190 9.17 7.45 -4.47
N GLN A 191 8.92 8.65 -3.92
CA GLN A 191 7.72 8.95 -3.14
C GLN A 191 6.45 9.15 -3.99
N TYR A 192 6.58 9.24 -5.32
CA TYR A 192 5.45 9.48 -6.21
C TYR A 192 4.71 8.20 -6.61
N GLY A 193 3.39 8.32 -6.79
CA GLY A 193 2.48 7.17 -6.96
C GLY A 193 2.30 6.40 -5.65
N ILE A 194 1.89 5.13 -5.75
CA ILE A 194 1.75 4.23 -4.60
C ILE A 194 2.98 3.33 -4.50
N LEU A 195 3.64 3.35 -3.33
CA LEU A 195 4.75 2.45 -2.97
C LEU A 195 5.87 2.38 -4.03
N GLY A 196 6.17 3.49 -4.72
CA GLY A 196 7.28 3.57 -5.67
C GLY A 196 7.03 2.86 -7.01
N GLU A 197 5.77 2.69 -7.41
CA GLU A 197 5.38 1.98 -8.65
C GLU A 197 6.14 2.45 -9.90
N TYR A 198 6.42 3.77 -10.02
CA TYR A 198 7.13 4.38 -11.14
C TYR A 198 8.61 3.98 -11.24
N VAL A 199 9.18 3.43 -10.16
CA VAL A 199 10.62 3.11 -10.03
C VAL A 199 10.88 1.60 -9.95
N LYS A 200 10.01 0.84 -9.27
CA LYS A 200 10.25 -0.56 -8.90
C LYS A 200 10.36 -1.56 -10.05
N GLY A 201 9.52 -1.43 -11.07
CA GLY A 201 9.23 -2.55 -11.98
C GLY A 201 8.73 -3.77 -11.19
N ASN A 202 9.45 -4.89 -11.30
CA ASN A 202 9.19 -6.17 -10.61
C ASN A 202 9.86 -6.32 -9.22
N TYR A 203 10.46 -5.27 -8.65
CA TYR A 203 11.08 -5.34 -7.32
C TYR A 203 10.04 -5.63 -6.22
N SER A 204 10.41 -6.48 -5.26
CA SER A 204 9.57 -6.86 -4.13
C SER A 204 10.23 -6.47 -2.81
N ASP A 205 9.57 -5.59 -2.06
CA ASP A 205 9.97 -5.15 -0.70
C ASP A 205 10.16 -6.31 0.31
N THR A 206 9.71 -7.53 -0.01
CA THR A 206 9.81 -8.74 0.84
C THR A 206 10.81 -9.78 0.31
N TYR A 207 11.15 -9.76 -1.00
CA TYR A 207 11.93 -10.84 -1.64
C TYR A 207 13.12 -10.39 -2.50
N SER A 208 13.19 -9.11 -2.89
CA SER A 208 14.33 -8.55 -3.60
C SER A 208 15.46 -8.15 -2.64
N ASN A 209 16.65 -7.93 -3.18
CA ASN A 209 17.78 -7.43 -2.41
C ASN A 209 17.79 -5.89 -2.49
N GLU A 210 17.93 -5.17 -1.37
CA GLU A 210 18.01 -3.69 -1.38
C GLU A 210 19.16 -3.15 -2.26
N SER A 211 20.20 -3.95 -2.56
CA SER A 211 21.25 -3.62 -3.54
C SER A 211 20.84 -3.72 -5.02
N ASP A 212 19.65 -4.24 -5.36
CA ASP A 212 19.16 -4.24 -6.75
C ASP A 212 18.84 -2.83 -7.23
N LEU A 213 18.18 -2.01 -6.39
CA LEU A 213 17.73 -0.67 -6.73
C LEU A 213 18.37 0.36 -5.77
N GLU A 214 19.38 1.08 -6.25
CA GLU A 214 20.12 2.08 -5.47
C GLU A 214 20.15 3.44 -6.18
N GLY A 215 20.57 4.49 -5.48
CA GLY A 215 20.76 5.81 -6.09
C GLY A 215 21.26 6.87 -5.12
N ILE A 216 21.38 8.10 -5.63
CA ILE A 216 21.98 9.24 -4.92
C ILE A 216 21.21 10.54 -5.26
N PRO A 217 20.81 11.36 -4.25
CA PRO A 217 20.09 12.61 -4.45
C PRO A 217 21.04 13.74 -4.88
N MET A 218 21.48 13.68 -6.13
CA MET A 218 22.56 14.50 -6.69
C MET A 218 22.37 14.63 -8.21
N ASP A 219 22.80 15.75 -8.80
CA ASP A 219 22.83 15.94 -10.25
C ASP A 219 24.01 15.20 -10.91
N GLN A 220 23.93 15.01 -12.23
CA GLN A 220 24.99 14.37 -13.01
C GLN A 220 26.34 15.08 -12.87
N ASN A 221 26.40 16.41 -12.92
CA ASN A 221 27.67 17.15 -12.92
C ASN A 221 28.40 16.99 -11.58
N THR A 222 27.69 17.13 -10.46
CA THR A 222 28.29 16.86 -9.14
C THR A 222 28.74 15.40 -9.04
N PHE A 223 27.92 14.44 -9.49
CA PHE A 223 28.27 13.01 -9.43
C PHE A 223 29.54 12.65 -10.22
N ILE A 224 29.75 13.22 -11.42
CA ILE A 224 30.96 12.93 -12.22
C ILE A 224 32.23 13.60 -11.70
N PHE A 225 32.13 14.54 -10.76
CA PHE A 225 33.28 15.17 -10.09
C PHE A 225 33.49 14.70 -8.65
N SER A 226 32.55 13.94 -8.08
CA SER A 226 32.67 13.41 -6.71
C SER A 226 33.66 12.26 -6.58
N THR A 227 34.21 12.12 -5.38
CA THR A 227 35.09 11.02 -4.97
C THR A 227 34.32 9.71 -4.74
N SER A 228 35.02 8.58 -4.68
CA SER A 228 34.37 7.30 -4.35
C SER A 228 33.83 7.31 -2.92
N GLU A 229 34.54 7.97 -2.02
CA GLU A 229 34.20 8.17 -0.62
C GLU A 229 32.91 8.99 -0.46
N GLU A 230 32.78 10.12 -1.15
CA GLU A 230 31.55 10.93 -1.17
C GLU A 230 30.34 10.15 -1.70
N ILE A 231 30.52 9.36 -2.76
CA ILE A 231 29.44 8.52 -3.32
C ILE A 231 29.04 7.42 -2.32
N ILE A 232 30.00 6.82 -1.60
CA ILE A 232 29.75 5.80 -0.56
C ILE A 232 29.06 6.39 0.67
N GLU A 233 29.31 7.65 1.03
CA GLU A 233 28.56 8.31 2.12
C GLU A 233 27.13 8.69 1.69
N LEU A 234 26.92 9.06 0.43
CA LEU A 234 25.66 9.64 -0.05
C LEU A 234 24.69 8.67 -0.75
N HIS A 235 25.15 7.58 -1.39
CA HIS A 235 24.25 6.59 -2.02
C HIS A 235 23.34 5.92 -0.99
N LYS A 236 22.13 5.53 -1.39
CA LYS A 236 21.18 4.78 -0.56
C LYS A 236 20.50 3.70 -1.42
N HIS A 237 20.00 2.67 -0.76
CA HIS A 237 18.94 1.84 -1.33
C HIS A 237 17.71 2.70 -1.55
N LEU A 238 16.97 2.48 -2.64
CA LEU A 238 15.79 3.29 -2.96
C LEU A 238 14.58 2.93 -2.08
N GLU A 239 14.54 1.71 -1.53
CA GLU A 239 13.34 1.19 -0.83
C GLU A 239 12.87 2.03 0.36
N PRO A 240 13.74 2.52 1.26
CA PRO A 240 13.34 3.40 2.35
C PRO A 240 12.63 4.69 1.93
N TRP A 241 12.77 5.16 0.68
CA TRP A 241 12.12 6.38 0.22
C TRP A 241 10.66 6.18 -0.20
N TRP A 242 10.28 5.00 -0.70
CA TRP A 242 8.90 4.71 -1.10
C TRP A 242 8.07 3.93 -0.06
N ARG A 243 8.68 3.50 1.05
CA ARG A 243 7.99 2.85 2.18
C ARG A 243 7.04 3.83 2.88
N ILE A 244 5.76 3.81 2.49
CA ILE A 244 4.70 4.56 3.16
C ILE A 244 4.39 3.90 4.52
N LEU A 245 4.87 4.52 5.61
CA LEU A 245 4.63 4.05 6.98
C LEU A 245 3.28 4.54 7.51
N GLY A 246 2.50 3.63 8.09
CA GLY A 246 1.20 3.95 8.69
C GLY A 246 1.37 4.54 10.09
N ILE A 247 0.62 5.59 10.41
CA ILE A 247 0.61 6.22 11.73
C ILE A 247 -0.65 5.78 12.48
N LEU A 248 -0.49 5.05 13.59
CA LEU A 248 -1.61 4.61 14.43
C LEU A 248 -1.92 5.65 15.50
N LYS A 249 -3.16 6.16 15.54
CA LYS A 249 -3.61 7.14 16.54
C LYS A 249 -4.37 6.47 17.69
N SER A 250 -5.38 5.68 17.36
CA SER A 250 -6.23 4.98 18.32
C SER A 250 -6.60 3.60 17.80
N THR A 251 -7.00 2.70 18.70
CA THR A 251 -7.62 1.43 18.32
C THR A 251 -8.42 0.86 19.48
N GLN A 252 -9.62 0.37 19.16
CA GLN A 252 -10.57 -0.19 20.09
C GLN A 252 -11.09 -1.53 19.55
N VAL A 253 -11.39 -2.46 20.44
CA VAL A 253 -12.15 -3.68 20.13
C VAL A 253 -13.46 -3.68 20.90
N ILE A 254 -14.56 -3.89 20.18
CA ILE A 254 -15.88 -4.14 20.74
C ILE A 254 -16.01 -5.64 20.98
N VAL A 255 -16.39 -6.00 22.21
CA VAL A 255 -16.57 -7.38 22.69
C VAL A 255 -18.04 -7.56 23.09
N ASN A 256 -18.85 -8.09 22.19
CA ASN A 256 -20.20 -8.56 22.52
C ASN A 256 -20.10 -9.83 23.37
N VAL A 257 -20.63 -9.79 24.59
CA VAL A 257 -20.54 -10.91 25.56
C VAL A 257 -21.76 -11.83 25.49
N SER A 258 -22.90 -11.33 25.02
CA SER A 258 -24.14 -12.09 24.84
C SER A 258 -23.99 -13.25 23.84
N ASN A 259 -23.16 -13.06 22.81
CA ASN A 259 -22.91 -14.06 21.78
C ASN A 259 -21.66 -14.93 22.09
N PRO A 260 -21.80 -16.23 22.45
CA PRO A 260 -20.66 -17.10 22.76
C PRO A 260 -19.84 -17.53 21.53
N ASN A 261 -20.26 -17.17 20.31
CA ASN A 261 -19.44 -17.21 19.09
C ASN A 261 -18.87 -15.81 18.78
N GLY A 262 -18.49 -15.08 19.83
CA GLY A 262 -18.37 -13.62 19.85
C GLY A 262 -17.49 -13.03 18.75
N LYS A 263 -18.14 -12.27 17.86
CA LYS A 263 -17.49 -11.43 16.86
C LYS A 263 -16.85 -10.22 17.55
N LEU A 264 -15.55 -10.29 17.78
CA LEU A 264 -14.74 -9.09 18.05
C LEU A 264 -14.85 -8.16 16.84
N ILE A 265 -15.16 -6.88 17.06
CA ILE A 265 -15.12 -5.85 16.01
C ILE A 265 -14.02 -4.86 16.38
N PHE A 266 -13.00 -4.77 15.53
CA PHE A 266 -11.90 -3.84 15.68
C PHE A 266 -12.18 -2.58 14.89
N HIS A 267 -11.99 -1.44 15.55
CA HIS A 267 -11.89 -0.13 14.89
C HIS A 267 -10.51 0.46 15.15
N ILE A 268 -9.96 1.10 14.12
CA ILE A 268 -8.63 1.70 14.10
C ILE A 268 -8.76 3.10 13.51
N GLU A 269 -8.09 4.08 14.12
CA GLU A 269 -7.94 5.43 13.56
C GLU A 269 -6.45 5.70 13.32
N GLY A 270 -6.12 6.20 12.14
CA GLY A 270 -4.73 6.39 11.74
C GLY A 270 -4.58 7.35 10.56
N GLN A 271 -3.38 7.34 9.98
CA GLN A 271 -3.04 8.03 8.73
C GLN A 271 -2.17 7.11 7.87
N SER A 272 -2.17 7.35 6.56
CA SER A 272 -1.35 6.61 5.59
C SER A 272 -1.59 5.09 5.64
N MET A 273 -2.84 4.67 5.70
CA MET A 273 -3.27 3.27 5.68
C MET A 273 -3.70 2.89 4.25
N ILE A 274 -2.98 1.96 3.61
CA ILE A 274 -3.18 1.64 2.18
C ILE A 274 -4.12 0.44 2.02
N PRO A 275 -5.29 0.57 1.36
CA PRO A 275 -6.18 -0.55 1.08
C PRO A 275 -5.46 -1.74 0.42
N ILE A 276 -5.94 -2.96 0.68
CA ILE A 276 -5.33 -4.26 0.27
C ILE A 276 -4.01 -4.57 0.99
N TYR A 277 -3.08 -3.62 1.11
CA TYR A 277 -1.77 -3.81 1.73
C TYR A 277 -1.77 -3.64 3.27
N PHE A 278 -2.76 -2.93 3.80
CA PHE A 278 -2.89 -2.64 5.22
C PHE A 278 -3.07 -3.91 6.06
N THR A 279 -2.24 -4.02 7.08
CA THR A 279 -2.17 -5.14 8.02
C THR A 279 -1.99 -4.63 9.45
N VAL A 280 -2.51 -5.39 10.41
CA VAL A 280 -2.58 -5.02 11.83
C VAL A 280 -1.93 -6.13 12.63
N LYS A 281 -0.95 -5.78 13.47
CA LYS A 281 -0.34 -6.68 14.46
C LYS A 281 -0.90 -6.37 15.85
N ILE A 282 -1.54 -7.36 16.48
CA ILE A 282 -2.03 -7.30 17.86
C ILE A 282 -1.19 -8.27 18.69
N PHE A 283 -0.71 -7.85 19.85
CA PHE A 283 0.14 -8.69 20.71
C PHE A 283 -0.01 -8.38 22.19
N GLU A 284 0.36 -9.30 23.08
CA GLU A 284 0.44 -9.02 24.52
C GLU A 284 1.58 -8.03 24.82
N LEU A 285 1.24 -6.83 25.29
CA LEU A 285 2.21 -5.78 25.64
C LEU A 285 2.73 -5.96 27.08
N ARG A 286 1.83 -6.27 28.02
CA ARG A 286 2.14 -6.57 29.43
C ARG A 286 0.92 -7.12 30.17
N ASP A 287 1.16 -7.63 31.38
CA ASP A 287 0.11 -7.83 32.38
C ASP A 287 -0.42 -6.48 32.91
N LYS A 288 -1.66 -6.48 33.37
CA LYS A 288 -2.26 -5.36 34.12
C LYS A 288 -1.72 -5.31 35.55
N THR A 289 -1.63 -4.12 36.13
CA THR A 289 -1.34 -3.96 37.56
C THR A 289 -2.59 -4.29 38.39
N GLN A 290 -2.41 -4.55 39.70
CA GLN A 290 -3.56 -4.72 40.59
C GLN A 290 -4.41 -3.44 40.66
N GLU A 291 -3.82 -2.25 40.56
CA GLU A 291 -4.55 -0.99 40.56
C GLU A 291 -5.44 -0.83 39.32
N GLU A 292 -4.98 -1.29 38.14
CA GLU A 292 -5.77 -1.32 36.91
C GLU A 292 -6.92 -2.33 37.02
N ILE A 293 -6.66 -3.54 37.50
CA ILE A 293 -7.69 -4.58 37.72
C ILE A 293 -8.74 -4.11 38.73
N ASP A 294 -8.30 -3.47 39.81
CA ASP A 294 -9.16 -2.88 40.85
C ASP A 294 -9.95 -1.67 40.33
N GLN A 295 -9.50 -0.98 39.29
CA GLN A 295 -10.24 0.10 38.64
C GLN A 295 -11.26 -0.46 37.63
N ASP A 296 -10.85 -1.39 36.76
CA ASP A 296 -11.73 -2.11 35.83
C ASP A 296 -12.94 -2.70 36.58
N GLN A 297 -12.69 -3.35 37.72
CA GLN A 297 -13.75 -3.91 38.57
C GLN A 297 -14.67 -2.82 39.15
N LYS A 298 -14.16 -1.64 39.52
CA LYS A 298 -15.00 -0.53 40.01
C LYS A 298 -15.84 0.05 38.88
N GLU A 299 -15.32 0.16 37.67
CA GLU A 299 -16.04 0.70 36.52
C GLU A 299 -17.09 -0.30 35.99
N MET A 300 -16.79 -1.60 35.92
CA MET A 300 -17.79 -2.64 35.64
C MET A 300 -18.89 -2.65 36.71
N ASN A 301 -18.54 -2.65 38.00
CA ASN A 301 -19.53 -2.57 39.08
C ASN A 301 -20.33 -1.26 39.03
N TYR A 302 -19.74 -0.14 38.62
CA TYR A 302 -20.46 1.13 38.47
C TYR A 302 -21.43 1.09 37.28
N LYS A 303 -21.03 0.55 36.11
CA LYS A 303 -21.92 0.34 34.96
C LYS A 303 -23.07 -0.59 35.32
N TYR A 304 -22.80 -1.76 35.90
CA TYR A 304 -23.82 -2.72 36.33
C TYR A 304 -24.81 -2.11 37.36
N ASN A 305 -24.31 -1.41 38.37
CA ASN A 305 -25.18 -0.71 39.34
C ASN A 305 -25.94 0.46 38.71
N LYS A 306 -25.38 1.15 37.70
CA LYS A 306 -26.06 2.22 36.96
C LYS A 306 -27.20 1.67 36.08
N ASN A 307 -26.98 0.56 35.38
CA ASN A 307 -28.01 -0.10 34.56
C ASN A 307 -29.15 -0.63 35.45
N ASN A 308 -28.82 -1.29 36.56
CA ASN A 308 -29.81 -1.64 37.59
C ASN A 308 -30.55 -0.40 38.15
N LEU A 309 -29.86 0.74 38.35
CA LEU A 309 -30.49 2.01 38.75
C LEU A 309 -31.34 2.67 37.65
N ILE A 310 -31.23 2.26 36.39
CA ILE A 310 -32.09 2.69 35.28
C ILE A 310 -33.35 1.82 35.27
N ALA A 311 -33.20 0.49 35.32
CA ALA A 311 -34.32 -0.45 35.46
C ALA A 311 -35.18 -0.15 36.71
N VAL A 312 -34.55 0.04 37.88
CA VAL A 312 -35.26 0.40 39.13
C VAL A 312 -35.92 1.80 39.05
N LYS A 313 -35.43 2.71 38.18
CA LYS A 313 -36.07 4.02 37.95
C LYS A 313 -37.31 3.96 37.06
N GLN A 314 -37.44 2.95 36.19
CA GLN A 314 -38.71 2.69 35.51
C GLN A 314 -39.79 2.23 36.49
N ILE A 315 -39.40 1.55 37.58
CA ILE A 315 -40.30 1.03 38.63
C ILE A 315 -40.69 2.09 39.69
N SER A 316 -39.98 3.23 39.79
CA SER A 316 -40.14 4.19 40.89
C SER A 316 -40.29 5.67 40.47
N GLN A 317 -41.25 5.95 39.59
CA GLN A 317 -41.73 7.33 39.38
C GLN A 317 -42.84 7.72 40.36
N GLN A 318 -42.49 8.41 41.45
CA GLN A 318 -43.35 9.49 41.98
C GLN A 318 -42.62 10.47 42.90
N ASN A 319 -42.74 11.77 42.56
CA ASN A 319 -42.63 12.96 43.40
C ASN A 319 -41.25 13.50 43.88
N ILE A 320 -41.07 14.80 43.55
CA ILE A 320 -40.46 15.90 44.35
C ILE A 320 -39.04 16.42 44.00
N ILE A 321 -39.07 17.58 43.30
CA ILE A 321 -38.27 18.82 43.43
C ILE A 321 -36.75 18.81 43.16
N THR A 322 -36.37 19.64 42.18
CA THR A 322 -34.99 20.03 41.83
C THR A 322 -34.42 21.14 42.72
N PRO A 323 -33.18 21.00 43.22
CA PRO A 323 -32.33 22.12 43.64
C PRO A 323 -31.19 22.38 42.63
N LYS A 324 -30.88 23.66 42.36
CA LYS A 324 -29.60 24.08 41.75
C LYS A 324 -28.52 24.13 42.83
N TYR A 325 -27.24 23.90 42.50
CA TYR A 325 -26.15 24.92 42.61
C TYR A 325 -24.71 24.38 42.32
N GLN A 326 -23.93 25.23 41.65
CA GLN A 326 -22.44 25.41 41.68
C GLN A 326 -21.44 24.23 41.65
N THR A 327 -20.75 24.14 40.51
CA THR A 327 -19.28 24.12 40.33
C THR A 327 -18.34 23.95 41.55
N LYS A 328 -17.35 23.06 41.41
CA LYS A 328 -16.01 23.25 41.99
C LYS A 328 -14.91 22.57 41.16
N ASN A 329 -13.77 23.25 40.99
CA ASN A 329 -12.60 22.70 40.31
C ASN A 329 -11.88 21.67 41.19
N HIS A 330 -11.25 20.68 40.56
CA HIS A 330 -9.99 20.12 41.05
C HIS A 330 -9.04 19.81 39.88
N GLN A 331 -7.88 20.47 39.87
CA GLN A 331 -6.75 20.04 39.05
C GLN A 331 -6.23 18.69 39.58
N LYS A 332 -5.77 17.81 38.69
CA LYS A 332 -4.96 16.64 39.07
C LYS A 332 -3.73 16.55 38.18
N THR A 333 -2.58 16.84 38.76
CA THR A 333 -1.29 16.92 38.05
C THR A 333 -0.70 15.53 37.88
N SER A 334 -0.57 15.05 36.64
CA SER A 334 0.05 13.75 36.34
C SER A 334 1.58 13.86 36.24
N ILE A 335 2.28 13.34 37.25
CA ILE A 335 3.75 13.21 37.22
C ILE A 335 4.11 11.85 36.62
N ILE A 336 4.38 11.82 35.31
CA ILE A 336 4.91 10.62 34.65
C ILE A 336 6.40 10.50 35.00
N ARG A 337 6.80 9.39 35.64
CA ARG A 337 8.20 8.98 35.76
C ARG A 337 8.55 8.00 34.65
N ASN A 338 9.42 8.42 33.74
CA ASN A 338 9.99 7.52 32.73
C ASN A 338 10.84 6.44 33.42
N LEU A 339 10.44 5.18 33.28
CA LEU A 339 11.26 4.02 33.60
C LEU A 339 11.55 3.27 32.30
N LYS A 340 12.77 3.44 31.79
CA LYS A 340 13.26 2.71 30.62
C LYS A 340 13.46 1.24 31.03
N ILE A 341 12.67 0.33 30.48
CA ILE A 341 12.80 -1.12 30.68
C ILE A 341 12.92 -1.78 29.31
N GLU A 342 14.10 -2.30 29.01
CA GLU A 342 14.32 -3.19 27.89
C GLU A 342 13.67 -4.54 28.22
N LYS A 343 12.60 -4.90 27.50
CA LYS A 343 11.96 -6.21 27.60
C LYS A 343 12.32 -7.04 26.37
N ASN A 344 13.15 -8.06 26.56
CA ASN A 344 13.18 -9.20 25.65
C ASN A 344 11.79 -9.87 25.67
N PHE A 345 11.14 -9.98 24.52
CA PHE A 345 9.87 -10.70 24.38
C PHE A 345 10.08 -12.19 24.70
N GLN A 346 9.25 -12.74 25.58
CA GLN A 346 9.26 -14.16 25.92
C GLN A 346 8.38 -14.94 24.94
N SER A 347 8.81 -16.15 24.57
CA SER A 347 8.29 -16.98 23.47
C SER A 347 6.87 -17.55 23.66
N ASN A 348 6.09 -17.04 24.60
CA ASN A 348 4.75 -17.54 24.97
C ASN A 348 3.67 -16.45 24.92
N ALA A 349 3.99 -15.24 24.43
CA ALA A 349 3.03 -14.16 24.26
C ALA A 349 2.12 -14.42 23.03
N ILE A 350 0.83 -14.10 23.15
CA ILE A 350 -0.07 -14.10 21.97
C ILE A 350 0.35 -12.97 21.03
N GLU A 351 0.51 -13.31 19.74
CA GLU A 351 0.71 -12.39 18.62
C GLU A 351 -0.20 -12.81 17.46
N ILE A 352 -0.89 -11.84 16.85
CA ILE A 352 -1.83 -12.01 15.73
C ILE A 352 -1.49 -10.97 14.68
N ILE A 353 -1.36 -11.40 13.41
CA ILE A 353 -1.22 -10.50 12.26
C ILE A 353 -2.45 -10.71 11.36
N TYR A 354 -3.19 -9.63 11.11
CA TYR A 354 -4.41 -9.64 10.31
C TYR A 354 -4.32 -8.71 9.09
N PRO A 355 -4.83 -9.11 7.90
CA PRO A 355 -5.30 -10.46 7.57
C PRO A 355 -4.16 -11.49 7.62
N PRO A 356 -4.43 -12.79 7.82
CA PRO A 356 -3.44 -13.85 7.60
C PRO A 356 -2.96 -13.90 6.14
N GLU A 357 -1.86 -14.63 5.89
CA GLU A 357 -1.24 -14.76 4.55
C GLU A 357 -1.86 -15.85 3.67
N ASP A 358 -2.72 -16.70 4.24
CA ASP A 358 -3.38 -17.81 3.55
C ASP A 358 -4.49 -17.35 2.56
N GLY A 359 -4.80 -16.06 2.53
CA GLY A 359 -5.83 -15.46 1.67
C GLY A 359 -7.27 -15.84 2.05
N SER A 360 -7.51 -16.49 3.19
CA SER A 360 -8.83 -17.01 3.55
C SER A 360 -9.78 -15.97 4.17
N HIS A 361 -9.31 -14.73 4.35
CA HIS A 361 -9.98 -13.69 5.12
C HIS A 361 -10.31 -12.43 4.30
N ILE A 362 -11.32 -11.70 4.75
CA ILE A 362 -11.79 -10.45 4.14
C ILE A 362 -10.73 -9.36 4.36
N PRO A 363 -10.36 -8.56 3.33
CA PRO A 363 -9.50 -7.39 3.51
C PRO A 363 -10.08 -6.40 4.52
N ILE A 364 -9.21 -5.73 5.27
CA ILE A 364 -9.63 -4.67 6.20
C ILE A 364 -10.29 -3.54 5.39
N GLN A 365 -11.49 -3.13 5.80
CA GLN A 365 -12.18 -1.99 5.19
C GLN A 365 -11.57 -0.70 5.74
N ILE A 366 -11.28 0.26 4.85
CA ILE A 366 -10.67 1.56 5.19
C ILE A 366 -11.51 2.67 4.56
N GLU A 367 -11.79 3.71 5.33
CA GLU A 367 -12.45 4.94 4.87
C GLU A 367 -11.49 6.13 5.00
N GLY A 368 -11.58 7.08 4.07
CA GLY A 368 -10.70 8.25 3.98
C GLY A 368 -9.50 8.05 3.02
N GLU A 369 -8.88 9.17 2.64
CA GLU A 369 -7.84 9.25 1.61
C GLU A 369 -6.44 9.49 2.20
N ILE A 370 -5.43 8.81 1.68
CA ILE A 370 -4.01 8.99 2.03
C ILE A 370 -3.57 10.43 1.66
N PRO A 371 -2.75 11.13 2.46
CA PRO A 371 -2.18 10.76 3.75
C PRO A 371 -2.98 11.30 4.95
N ASN A 372 -4.27 11.60 4.76
CA ASN A 372 -5.11 12.21 5.78
C ASN A 372 -5.55 11.20 6.85
N ASP A 373 -6.36 11.67 7.78
CA ASP A 373 -7.02 10.84 8.78
C ASP A 373 -7.95 9.82 8.11
N GLN A 374 -7.74 8.55 8.47
CA GLN A 374 -8.46 7.40 7.93
C GLN A 374 -8.96 6.54 9.10
N THR A 375 -10.12 5.91 8.90
CA THR A 375 -10.64 4.87 9.80
C THR A 375 -10.49 3.51 9.13
N ALA A 376 -10.29 2.45 9.92
CA ALA A 376 -10.21 1.09 9.43
C ALA A 376 -10.97 0.13 10.35
N SER A 377 -11.66 -0.87 9.78
CA SER A 377 -12.48 -1.81 10.55
C SER A 377 -12.40 -3.25 10.02
N PHE A 378 -12.37 -4.21 10.92
CA PHE A 378 -12.44 -5.66 10.63
C PHE A 378 -13.02 -6.44 11.81
N GLY A 379 -13.27 -7.74 11.64
CA GLY A 379 -13.80 -8.59 12.71
C GLY A 379 -13.16 -9.97 12.79
N LEU A 380 -13.13 -10.54 14.00
CA LEU A 380 -12.65 -11.88 14.32
C LEU A 380 -13.72 -12.65 15.11
N ASN A 381 -14.00 -13.90 14.74
CA ASN A 381 -15.04 -14.72 15.38
C ASN A 381 -14.58 -15.44 16.67
N GLU A 382 -13.29 -15.34 16.99
CA GLU A 382 -12.73 -15.91 18.22
C GLU A 382 -12.33 -14.80 19.19
N TYR A 383 -12.94 -14.80 20.37
CA TYR A 383 -12.65 -13.84 21.45
C TYR A 383 -11.79 -14.45 22.58
N LYS A 384 -11.64 -15.78 22.63
CA LYS A 384 -11.07 -16.51 23.79
C LYS A 384 -9.58 -16.25 24.04
N TRP A 385 -8.85 -15.75 23.04
CA TRP A 385 -7.45 -15.33 23.17
C TRP A 385 -7.29 -13.97 23.87
N LEU A 386 -8.34 -13.14 23.90
CA LEU A 386 -8.32 -11.77 24.42
C LEU A 386 -8.56 -11.76 25.94
N ASN A 387 -7.52 -12.01 26.73
CA ASN A 387 -7.57 -11.97 28.20
C ASN A 387 -7.51 -10.51 28.75
N TYR A 388 -8.43 -9.66 28.30
CA TYR A 388 -8.48 -8.22 28.65
C TYR A 388 -8.63 -7.93 30.16
N LYS A 389 -9.04 -8.93 30.96
CA LYS A 389 -9.18 -8.84 32.42
C LYS A 389 -7.85 -8.94 33.17
N GLN A 390 -6.78 -9.41 32.51
CA GLN A 390 -5.45 -9.58 33.11
C GLN A 390 -4.31 -9.00 32.26
N LYS A 391 -4.55 -8.76 30.96
CA LYS A 391 -3.54 -8.32 29.99
C LYS A 391 -3.87 -6.95 29.42
N VAL A 392 -2.82 -6.22 29.05
CA VAL A 392 -2.86 -5.07 28.14
C VAL A 392 -2.29 -5.55 26.80
N TYR A 393 -3.07 -5.38 25.74
CA TYR A 393 -2.64 -5.68 24.38
C TYR A 393 -2.11 -4.41 23.71
N GLY A 394 -1.09 -4.55 22.90
CA GLY A 394 -0.53 -3.51 22.05
C GLY A 394 -0.88 -3.78 20.58
N VAL A 395 -0.97 -2.71 19.80
CA VAL A 395 -1.25 -2.74 18.37
C VAL A 395 -0.20 -1.92 17.62
N LEU A 396 0.18 -2.45 16.45
CA LEU A 396 0.98 -1.80 15.42
C LEU A 396 0.31 -2.07 14.05
N ILE A 397 0.61 -1.25 13.05
CA ILE A 397 0.08 -1.36 11.69
C ILE A 397 1.20 -1.43 10.65
N SER A 398 0.90 -1.91 9.45
CA SER A 398 1.86 -1.99 8.34
C SER A 398 1.16 -1.95 7.00
N ASN A 399 1.77 -1.31 6.00
CA ASN A 399 1.34 -1.33 4.60
C ASN A 399 2.14 -2.35 3.76
N GLY A 400 2.74 -3.36 4.40
CA GLY A 400 3.53 -4.36 3.68
C GLY A 400 4.07 -5.53 4.52
N ARG A 401 3.57 -5.75 5.75
CA ARG A 401 3.99 -6.78 6.73
C ARG A 401 5.45 -6.73 7.21
N ASN A 402 6.37 -6.09 6.48
CA ASN A 402 7.81 -6.14 6.78
C ASN A 402 8.21 -5.25 7.97
N ILE A 403 7.62 -4.05 8.08
CA ILE A 403 7.84 -3.09 9.18
C ILE A 403 6.50 -2.77 9.81
N PHE A 404 6.40 -2.85 11.15
CA PHE A 404 5.18 -2.60 11.91
C PHE A 404 5.34 -1.35 12.79
N THR A 405 4.54 -0.33 12.49
CA THR A 405 4.65 1.02 13.05
C THR A 405 3.47 1.36 13.95
N GLY A 406 3.69 2.26 14.91
CA GLY A 406 2.68 2.69 15.87
C GLY A 406 2.45 4.20 15.85
N LYS A 407 2.51 4.80 17.03
CA LYS A 407 2.47 6.26 17.23
C LYS A 407 3.55 6.92 16.38
N ALA A 408 3.19 8.03 15.73
CA ALA A 408 4.06 8.81 14.85
C ALA A 408 4.77 8.02 13.71
N GLY A 409 4.32 6.80 13.38
CA GLY A 409 4.95 5.97 12.33
C GLY A 409 6.24 5.26 12.76
N ILE A 410 6.50 5.12 14.07
CA ILE A 410 7.74 4.56 14.61
C ILE A 410 7.62 3.02 14.81
N ASP A 411 8.67 2.25 14.51
CA ASP A 411 8.77 0.80 14.83
C ASP A 411 9.07 0.61 16.34
N ILE A 412 8.47 -0.42 16.96
CA ILE A 412 8.72 -0.76 18.37
C ILE A 412 10.20 -1.09 18.69
N LYS A 413 11.02 -1.41 17.67
CA LYS A 413 12.48 -1.54 17.78
C LYS A 413 13.20 -0.21 18.06
N GLU A 414 12.61 0.91 17.64
CA GLU A 414 13.19 2.26 17.80
C GLU A 414 12.69 2.93 19.08
N ASP A 415 11.38 2.84 19.36
CA ASP A 415 10.79 3.20 20.65
C ASP A 415 9.84 2.10 21.15
N SER A 416 10.17 1.50 22.30
CA SER A 416 9.32 0.49 22.94
C SER A 416 7.94 1.02 23.38
N ASN A 417 7.73 2.34 23.36
CA ASN A 417 6.44 2.99 23.61
C ASN A 417 5.64 3.30 22.33
N ALA A 418 6.14 2.96 21.14
CA ALA A 418 5.47 3.22 19.86
C ALA A 418 4.11 2.50 19.74
N ALA A 419 3.98 1.28 20.29
CA ALA A 419 2.73 0.51 20.25
C ALA A 419 1.55 1.27 20.88
N VAL A 420 0.39 1.26 20.25
CA VAL A 420 -0.84 1.84 20.80
C VAL A 420 -1.55 0.78 21.65
N PRO A 421 -1.92 1.05 22.91
CA PRO A 421 -2.72 0.12 23.70
C PRO A 421 -4.09 -0.11 23.06
N LEU A 422 -4.55 -1.36 23.03
CA LEU A 422 -5.90 -1.71 22.57
C LEU A 422 -6.92 -1.35 23.64
N GLU A 423 -7.81 -0.40 23.34
CA GLU A 423 -8.99 -0.13 24.17
C GLU A 423 -10.02 -1.27 24.01
N VAL A 424 -10.72 -1.63 25.09
CA VAL A 424 -11.66 -2.76 25.10
C VAL A 424 -13.01 -2.28 25.56
N ILE A 425 -13.96 -2.24 24.64
CA ILE A 425 -15.36 -1.87 24.87
C ILE A 425 -16.16 -3.16 25.02
N ILE A 426 -17.01 -3.22 26.04
CA ILE A 426 -17.88 -4.36 26.31
C ILE A 426 -19.30 -3.98 25.92
N GLU A 427 -19.91 -4.78 25.05
CA GLU A 427 -21.34 -4.74 24.73
C GLU A 427 -22.08 -5.85 25.50
N GLU A 428 -23.05 -5.41 26.29
CA GLU A 428 -24.06 -6.24 26.94
C GLU A 428 -25.40 -5.84 26.30
N GLU A 429 -26.20 -6.81 25.86
CA GLU A 429 -27.53 -6.53 25.31
C GLU A 429 -28.51 -6.30 26.48
N ASP A 430 -29.23 -5.18 26.46
CA ASP A 430 -30.30 -4.91 27.42
C ASP A 430 -31.43 -5.95 27.23
N VAL A 431 -31.95 -6.49 28.34
CA VAL A 431 -33.05 -7.46 28.33
C VAL A 431 -34.37 -6.71 28.27
N ASP A 432 -35.05 -6.75 27.12
CA ASP A 432 -36.40 -6.21 26.95
C ASP A 432 -37.43 -7.07 27.73
N ASP A 433 -37.66 -6.71 29.00
CA ASP A 433 -38.70 -7.28 29.88
C ASP A 433 -40.11 -6.83 29.45
N GLU A 434 -40.56 -7.18 28.23
CA GLU A 434 -41.98 -7.11 27.84
C GLU A 434 -42.79 -8.16 28.60
N THR A 435 -43.21 -7.82 29.82
CA THR A 435 -44.22 -8.56 30.57
C THR A 435 -45.61 -8.04 30.23
N GLU A 436 -46.38 -8.83 29.46
CA GLU A 436 -47.79 -8.57 29.17
C GLU A 436 -48.59 -8.50 30.50
N ILE A 437 -49.14 -7.32 30.82
CA ILE A 437 -50.10 -7.14 31.92
C ILE A 437 -51.50 -7.22 31.31
N ASP A 438 -52.19 -8.35 31.53
CA ASP A 438 -53.62 -8.47 31.24
C ASP A 438 -54.42 -7.53 32.15
N ASP A 439 -55.10 -6.55 31.57
CA ASP A 439 -56.06 -5.65 32.25
C ASP A 439 -57.49 -5.94 31.74
N PRO A 440 -58.30 -6.75 32.46
CA PRO A 440 -59.48 -7.40 31.92
C PRO A 440 -60.78 -6.59 32.12
N GLU A 441 -60.86 -5.34 31.64
CA GLU A 441 -62.10 -4.54 31.81
C GLU A 441 -62.41 -3.55 30.66
N LYS A 442 -63.33 -3.96 29.76
CA LYS A 442 -64.37 -3.09 29.18
C LYS A 442 -65.51 -3.85 28.50
N GLU A 443 -66.68 -3.23 28.55
CA GLU A 443 -68.00 -3.81 28.29
C GLU A 443 -68.51 -3.58 26.84
N ASP A 444 -69.56 -4.30 26.47
CA ASP A 444 -70.26 -4.22 25.18
C ASP A 444 -71.09 -2.93 24.99
N ASP A 445 -71.20 -2.45 23.75
CA ASP A 445 -72.49 -2.09 23.12
C ASP A 445 -72.35 -2.11 21.56
N PRO A 446 -73.40 -2.40 20.76
CA PRO A 446 -73.26 -2.73 19.33
C PRO A 446 -73.79 -1.65 18.34
N GLU A 447 -74.01 -2.05 17.07
CA GLU A 447 -74.38 -1.23 15.90
C GLU A 447 -73.20 -0.41 15.29
N LYS A 448 -73.02 -0.20 13.98
CA LYS A 448 -73.73 -0.57 12.71
C LYS A 448 -72.77 -0.31 11.51
N GLU A 449 -72.97 -0.75 10.25
CA GLU A 449 -74.04 -1.52 9.56
C GLU A 449 -73.39 -2.34 8.40
N ASP A 450 -74.14 -2.75 7.37
CA ASP A 450 -73.74 -3.65 6.27
C ASP A 450 -72.69 -3.12 5.26
N ASN A 451 -71.91 -4.01 4.63
CA ASN A 451 -72.18 -4.46 3.23
C ASN A 451 -71.23 -5.57 2.70
N ASP A 452 -71.83 -6.73 2.44
CA ASP A 452 -71.76 -7.52 1.18
C ASP A 452 -70.42 -7.94 0.52
N LYS A 453 -70.27 -9.28 0.40
CA LYS A 453 -69.86 -10.07 -0.81
C LYS A 453 -68.37 -10.16 -1.23
N LYS A 454 -67.88 -11.34 -1.69
CA LYS A 454 -68.35 -12.75 -1.55
C LYS A 454 -67.28 -13.74 -2.03
N ASP A 455 -67.50 -15.03 -1.73
CA ASP A 455 -66.90 -16.26 -2.29
C ASP A 455 -65.42 -16.51 -1.90
N ASP A 456 -65.02 -17.60 -1.21
CA ASP A 456 -65.31 -19.07 -1.32
C ASP A 456 -64.72 -19.68 -2.61
N GLN A 457 -64.05 -20.84 -2.72
CA GLN A 457 -63.54 -21.96 -1.88
C GLN A 457 -62.41 -22.63 -2.75
N GLU A 458 -61.49 -23.52 -2.38
CA GLU A 458 -61.01 -24.31 -1.22
C GLU A 458 -59.55 -24.77 -1.59
N ASP A 459 -58.64 -25.37 -0.81
CA ASP A 459 -58.53 -25.90 0.57
C ASP A 459 -57.04 -25.60 1.03
N GLN A 460 -56.21 -26.27 1.85
CA GLN A 460 -56.18 -27.51 2.64
C GLN A 460 -55.18 -27.38 3.82
N ALA A 461 -55.32 -28.21 4.86
CA ALA A 461 -54.49 -28.26 6.07
C ALA A 461 -53.28 -29.24 5.93
N GLU A 462 -52.30 -29.38 6.83
CA GLU A 462 -52.22 -29.15 8.29
C GLU A 462 -50.81 -28.71 8.79
N LYS A 463 -50.77 -28.01 9.94
CA LYS A 463 -49.83 -28.14 11.10
C LYS A 463 -48.29 -28.07 10.89
N ASP A 464 -47.49 -27.51 11.81
CA ASP A 464 -47.77 -26.62 12.96
C ASP A 464 -46.47 -25.86 13.34
N GLY A 465 -46.57 -24.79 14.13
CA GLY A 465 -45.39 -24.12 14.72
C GLY A 465 -45.28 -22.62 14.47
N LYS A 466 -45.92 -21.81 15.31
CA LYS A 466 -45.79 -20.34 15.31
C LYS A 466 -44.59 -19.87 16.16
N GLY A 467 -43.72 -19.08 15.55
CA GLY A 467 -42.96 -18.02 16.22
C GLY A 467 -43.36 -16.66 15.60
N LYS A 468 -43.63 -15.64 16.41
CA LYS A 468 -43.96 -14.28 15.91
C LYS A 468 -42.69 -13.65 15.31
N GLY A 469 -42.78 -13.10 14.10
CA GLY A 469 -41.62 -12.53 13.38
C GLY A 469 -41.42 -11.03 13.63
N LEU A 470 -40.17 -10.60 13.68
CA LEU A 470 -39.76 -9.19 13.79
C LEU A 470 -40.04 -8.42 12.47
N GLN A 471 -40.17 -7.09 12.54
CA GLN A 471 -40.61 -6.26 11.40
C GLN A 471 -39.64 -6.29 10.20
N VAL A 472 -40.10 -6.83 9.07
CA VAL A 472 -39.28 -7.09 7.86
C VAL A 472 -38.98 -5.81 7.03
N GLY A 473 -39.49 -4.64 7.43
CA GLY A 473 -39.46 -3.40 6.64
C GLY A 473 -38.07 -2.88 6.26
N ALA A 474 -37.08 -2.97 7.17
CA ALA A 474 -35.75 -2.37 6.95
C ALA A 474 -34.87 -3.18 5.98
N ILE A 475 -34.93 -4.51 6.05
CA ILE A 475 -34.00 -5.40 5.31
C ILE A 475 -34.30 -5.36 3.80
N ILE A 476 -35.58 -5.28 3.41
CA ILE A 476 -35.98 -5.21 2.00
C ILE A 476 -35.44 -3.92 1.35
N GLY A 477 -35.48 -2.78 2.05
CA GLY A 477 -34.95 -1.51 1.54
C GLY A 477 -33.47 -1.56 1.21
N ILE A 478 -32.66 -2.21 2.06
CA ILE A 478 -31.21 -2.35 1.86
C ILE A 478 -30.91 -3.25 0.65
N VAL A 479 -31.59 -4.39 0.52
CA VAL A 479 -31.37 -5.33 -0.61
C VAL A 479 -31.75 -4.70 -1.96
N PHE A 480 -32.86 -3.96 -2.03
CA PHE A 480 -33.23 -3.24 -3.25
C PHE A 480 -32.28 -2.07 -3.56
N GLY A 481 -31.78 -1.36 -2.54
CA GLY A 481 -30.77 -0.32 -2.71
C GLY A 481 -29.46 -0.84 -3.31
N ILE A 482 -28.97 -1.97 -2.80
CA ILE A 482 -27.75 -2.63 -3.32
C ILE A 482 -27.94 -3.08 -4.77
N LEU A 483 -29.08 -3.70 -5.10
CA LEU A 483 -29.36 -4.13 -6.49
C LEU A 483 -29.47 -2.94 -7.46
N ALA A 484 -30.09 -1.83 -7.04
CA ALA A 484 -30.17 -0.62 -7.85
C ALA A 484 -28.78 0.02 -8.08
N PHE A 485 -27.92 0.03 -7.05
CA PHE A 485 -26.55 0.55 -7.14
C PHE A 485 -25.66 -0.30 -8.07
N ILE A 486 -25.74 -1.63 -7.97
CA ILE A 486 -25.05 -2.55 -8.88
C ILE A 486 -25.53 -2.37 -10.33
N ALA A 487 -26.83 -2.22 -10.56
CA ALA A 487 -27.38 -1.96 -11.89
C ALA A 487 -26.88 -0.63 -12.46
N LEU A 488 -26.77 0.42 -11.65
CA LEU A 488 -26.21 1.72 -12.05
C LEU A 488 -24.74 1.59 -12.47
N ILE A 489 -23.92 0.89 -11.69
CA ILE A 489 -22.50 0.63 -12.01
C ILE A 489 -22.36 -0.14 -13.33
N VAL A 490 -23.17 -1.19 -13.55
CA VAL A 490 -23.14 -1.96 -14.81
C VAL A 490 -23.53 -1.08 -16.01
N ILE A 491 -24.50 -0.19 -15.86
CA ILE A 491 -24.87 0.78 -16.92
C ILE A 491 -23.72 1.76 -17.20
N ILE A 492 -23.06 2.30 -16.18
CA ILE A 492 -21.91 3.21 -16.33
C ILE A 492 -20.75 2.51 -17.05
N ILE A 493 -20.41 1.28 -16.65
CA ILE A 493 -19.36 0.47 -17.30
C ILE A 493 -19.71 0.20 -18.77
N LEU A 494 -20.96 -0.17 -19.09
CA LEU A 494 -21.40 -0.39 -20.47
C LEU A 494 -21.31 0.90 -21.30
N VAL A 495 -21.74 2.05 -20.76
CA VAL A 495 -21.62 3.36 -21.44
C VAL A 495 -20.15 3.68 -21.71
N PHE A 496 -19.24 3.43 -20.76
CA PHE A 496 -17.80 3.66 -20.94
C PHE A 496 -17.18 2.72 -21.99
N VAL A 497 -17.57 1.44 -22.02
CA VAL A 497 -17.12 0.43 -23.00
C VAL A 497 -17.67 0.68 -24.41
N PHE A 498 -18.84 1.32 -24.55
CA PHE A 498 -19.36 1.76 -25.84
C PHE A 498 -18.82 3.13 -26.30
N ALA A 499 -18.49 4.02 -25.36
CA ALA A 499 -17.84 5.30 -25.68
C ALA A 499 -16.38 5.13 -26.13
N SER A 500 -15.65 4.15 -25.57
CA SER A 500 -14.26 3.81 -25.92
C SER A 500 -14.11 2.93 -27.18
N LYS A 501 -15.19 2.70 -27.93
CA LYS A 501 -15.22 1.91 -29.18
C LYS A 501 -15.73 2.73 -30.38
N LYS A 502 -15.45 4.02 -30.41
CA LYS A 502 -15.97 4.95 -31.43
C LYS A 502 -14.94 5.97 -31.88
#